data_AF-A0A484LXU1-F1
#
_entry.id   AF-A0A484LXU1-F1
#
_cell.length_a   1.000
_cell.length_b   1.000
_cell.length_c   1.000
_cell.angle_alpha   90.00
_cell.angle_beta   90.00
_cell.angle_gamma   90.00
#
_symmetry.space_group_name_H-M   'P 1'
#
loop_
_entity.id
_entity.type
_entity.pdbx_description
1 polymer ?
#
loop_
_entity_poly.entity_id
_entity_poly.type
_entity_poly.pdbx_seq_one_letter_code
_entity_poly.pdbx_strand_id
1 'polypeptide(L)'
;MSNYKFALAIENTVTESYVTEKLFYALEAGSVPIYFGAPNVQDLVPPHSIIDGSKFESLEGLASYVRALANHPVAYAEFHAWRRCGVLGNYRKTRAASLDTLPCRLCEVVSKKRGRNYE
;
A
#
# COMPACT_ATOMS: atom_id res chain seq x y z
N MET A 1 4.50 -12.87 4.55
CA MET A 1 5.24 -11.99 3.62
C MET A 1 6.59 -11.53 4.17
N SER A 2 6.81 -11.49 5.49
CA SER A 2 8.04 -10.98 6.15
C SER A 2 9.37 -11.66 5.80
N ASN A 3 9.35 -12.77 5.06
CA ASN A 3 10.56 -13.50 4.65
C ASN A 3 11.00 -13.17 3.21
N TYR A 4 10.30 -12.27 2.52
CA TYR A 4 10.57 -11.93 1.11
C TYR A 4 10.78 -10.44 0.93
N LYS A 5 11.76 -10.07 0.08
CA LYS A 5 12.06 -8.66 -0.26
C LYS A 5 10.91 -7.99 -1.00
N PHE A 6 10.20 -8.73 -1.84
CA PHE A 6 9.13 -8.25 -2.71
C PHE A 6 7.87 -9.08 -2.54
N ALA A 7 6.73 -8.46 -2.81
CA ALA A 7 5.42 -9.10 -2.83
C ALA A 7 4.65 -8.65 -4.08
N LEU A 8 4.03 -9.58 -4.80
CA LEU A 8 3.10 -9.22 -5.88
C LEU A 8 1.78 -8.77 -5.24
N ALA A 9 1.39 -7.52 -5.51
CA ALA A 9 0.15 -6.92 -5.05
C ALA A 9 -0.70 -6.52 -6.26
N ILE A 10 -1.37 -7.51 -6.86
CA ILE A 10 -2.16 -7.33 -8.09
C ILE A 10 -3.63 -7.28 -7.71
N GLU A 11 -4.31 -6.20 -8.09
CA GLU A 11 -5.76 -6.09 -7.95
C GLU A 11 -6.48 -6.84 -9.05
N ASN A 12 -7.69 -7.32 -8.73
CA ASN A 12 -8.52 -8.06 -9.68
C ASN A 12 -8.99 -7.18 -10.86
N THR A 13 -8.94 -5.85 -10.72
CA THR A 13 -9.36 -4.90 -11.75
C THR A 13 -8.60 -3.58 -11.59
N VAL A 14 -8.31 -2.91 -12.71
CA VAL A 14 -7.72 -1.58 -12.74
C VAL A 14 -8.85 -0.55 -12.63
N THR A 15 -9.03 0.00 -11.44
CA THR A 15 -10.07 1.00 -11.16
C THR A 15 -9.52 2.08 -10.24
N GLU A 16 -9.89 3.33 -10.49
CA GLU A 16 -9.49 4.46 -9.65
C GLU A 16 -9.85 4.22 -8.18
N SER A 17 -8.88 4.47 -7.30
CA SER A 17 -8.99 4.28 -5.85
C SER A 17 -9.34 2.87 -5.37
N TYR A 18 -9.34 1.87 -6.26
CA TYR A 18 -9.53 0.47 -5.90
C TYR A 18 -8.21 -0.15 -5.45
N VAL A 19 -7.94 -0.01 -4.15
CA VAL A 19 -6.79 -0.60 -3.47
C VAL A 19 -7.30 -1.46 -2.33
N THR A 20 -6.81 -2.70 -2.25
CA THR A 20 -7.25 -3.68 -1.26
C THR A 20 -6.13 -4.10 -0.31
N GLU A 21 -6.42 -5.06 0.58
CA GLU A 21 -5.51 -5.55 1.60
C GLU A 21 -4.18 -6.06 1.04
N LYS A 22 -4.16 -6.51 -0.23
CA LYS A 22 -2.97 -7.05 -0.92
C LYS A 22 -1.80 -6.08 -0.85
N LEU A 23 -2.06 -4.80 -1.13
CA LEU A 23 -1.03 -3.77 -1.11
C LEU A 23 -0.59 -3.45 0.31
N PHE A 24 -1.54 -3.27 1.23
CA PHE A 24 -1.26 -2.86 2.60
C PHE A 24 -0.56 -3.94 3.42
N TYR A 25 -0.94 -5.21 3.25
CA TYR A 25 -0.26 -6.33 3.89
C TYR A 25 1.20 -6.48 3.44
N ALA A 26 1.51 -6.22 2.17
CA ALA A 26 2.88 -6.21 1.69
C ALA A 26 3.71 -5.10 2.37
N LEU A 27 3.17 -3.88 2.42
CA LEU A 27 3.80 -2.74 3.11
C LEU A 27 3.99 -3.00 4.61
N GLU A 28 3.02 -3.61 5.28
CA GLU A 28 3.15 -3.90 6.72
C GLU A 28 4.14 -5.01 7.03
N ALA A 29 4.19 -6.03 6.17
CA ALA A 29 5.11 -7.15 6.32
C ALA A 29 6.58 -6.78 6.05
N GLY A 30 6.86 -5.57 5.59
CA GLY A 30 8.21 -5.11 5.28
C GLY A 30 8.70 -5.51 3.88
N SER A 31 7.84 -6.09 3.04
CA SER A 31 8.14 -6.32 1.63
C SER A 31 7.88 -5.06 0.81
N VAL A 32 8.59 -4.90 -0.31
CA VAL A 32 8.27 -3.87 -1.32
C VAL A 32 7.21 -4.42 -2.27
N PRO A 33 6.03 -3.81 -2.36
CA PRO A 33 4.97 -4.28 -3.25
C PRO A 33 5.34 -4.00 -4.72
N ILE A 34 5.15 -5.00 -5.58
CA ILE A 34 5.08 -4.84 -7.03
C ILE A 34 3.59 -4.78 -7.37
N TYR A 35 3.10 -3.57 -7.64
CA TYR A 35 1.69 -3.25 -7.67
C TYR A 35 1.14 -3.13 -9.09
N PHE A 36 -0.06 -3.65 -9.29
CA PHE A 36 -0.89 -3.45 -10.48
C PHE A 36 -2.34 -3.25 -10.03
N GLY A 37 -2.95 -2.11 -10.35
CA GLY A 37 -4.30 -1.79 -9.88
C GLY A 37 -4.67 -0.33 -10.13
N ALA A 38 -5.03 0.39 -9.08
CA ALA A 38 -5.48 1.78 -9.16
C ALA A 38 -4.47 2.72 -9.84
N PRO A 39 -4.85 3.46 -10.91
CA PRO A 39 -3.97 4.40 -11.59
C PRO A 39 -3.47 5.56 -10.71
N ASN A 40 -4.23 5.90 -9.66
CA ASN A 40 -3.94 6.95 -8.69
C ASN A 40 -3.36 6.40 -7.37
N VAL A 41 -2.77 5.19 -7.38
CA VAL A 41 -2.24 4.54 -6.15
C VAL A 41 -1.26 5.42 -5.37
N GLN A 42 -0.51 6.31 -6.03
CA GLN A 42 0.45 7.21 -5.39
C GLN A 42 -0.20 8.19 -4.41
N ASP A 43 -1.49 8.50 -4.57
CA ASP A 43 -2.24 9.35 -3.64
C ASP A 43 -2.63 8.61 -2.34
N LEU A 44 -2.48 7.27 -2.35
CA LEU A 44 -3.01 6.34 -1.36
C LEU A 44 -1.92 5.62 -0.57
N VAL A 45 -0.67 5.66 -1.03
CA VAL A 45 0.48 5.03 -0.38
C VAL A 45 1.52 6.08 0.05
N PRO A 46 2.45 5.75 0.96
CA PRO A 46 3.58 6.62 1.25
C PRO A 46 4.44 6.84 -0.01
N PRO A 47 5.11 8.00 -0.14
CA PRO A 47 5.95 8.27 -1.31
C PRO A 47 7.06 7.23 -1.44
N HIS A 48 7.35 6.83 -2.68
CA HIS A 48 8.41 5.88 -3.01
C HIS A 48 8.35 4.56 -2.20
N SER A 49 7.15 4.05 -1.95
CA SER A 49 6.96 2.83 -1.14
C SER A 49 6.62 1.57 -1.96
N ILE A 50 6.36 1.73 -3.25
CA ILE A 50 5.90 0.66 -4.14
C ILE A 50 6.64 0.71 -5.48
N ILE A 51 6.70 -0.45 -6.15
CA ILE A 51 7.05 -0.54 -7.56
C ILE A 51 5.74 -0.60 -8.33
N ASP A 52 5.39 0.50 -9.03
CA ASP A 52 4.22 0.54 -9.90
C ASP A 52 4.54 -0.17 -11.22
N GLY A 53 4.07 -1.41 -11.35
CA GLY A 53 4.34 -2.25 -12.50
C GLY A 53 3.73 -1.71 -13.80
N SER A 54 2.72 -0.84 -13.72
CA SER A 54 2.08 -0.22 -14.89
C SER A 54 2.96 0.84 -15.57
N LYS A 55 4.04 1.29 -14.90
CA LYS A 55 4.97 2.29 -15.43
C LYS A 55 6.09 1.70 -16.29
N PHE A 56 6.16 0.38 -16.41
CA PHE A 56 7.17 -0.29 -17.21
C PHE A 56 6.62 -0.59 -18.61
N GLU A 57 7.45 -0.40 -19.64
CA GLU A 57 7.09 -0.68 -21.03
C GLU A 57 6.83 -2.18 -21.28
N SER A 58 7.45 -3.05 -20.49
CA SER A 58 7.29 -4.51 -20.59
C SER A 58 7.50 -5.22 -19.26
N LEU A 59 6.98 -6.46 -19.17
CA LEU A 59 7.17 -7.32 -18.01
C LEU A 59 8.63 -7.76 -17.87
N GLU A 60 9.36 -7.92 -18.97
CA GLU A 60 10.80 -8.21 -18.99
C GLU A 60 11.60 -7.04 -18.41
N GLY A 61 11.20 -5.81 -18.73
CA GLY A 61 11.78 -4.59 -18.15
C GLY A 61 11.55 -4.50 -16.64
N LEU A 62 10.32 -4.77 -16.19
CA LEU A 62 9.99 -4.86 -14.78
C LEU A 62 10.79 -5.96 -14.06
N ALA A 63 10.87 -7.15 -14.62
CA ALA A 63 11.62 -8.27 -14.04
C ALA A 63 13.12 -7.94 -13.92
N SER A 64 13.68 -7.32 -14.95
CA SER A 64 15.07 -6.83 -14.95
C SER A 64 15.32 -5.79 -13.85
N TYR A 65 14.40 -4.83 -13.70
CA TYR A 65 14.46 -3.82 -12.65
C TYR A 65 14.40 -4.44 -11.25
N VAL A 66 13.43 -5.32 -11.00
CA VAL A 66 13.27 -6.00 -9.70
C VAL A 66 14.52 -6.82 -9.36
N ARG A 67 15.11 -7.52 -10.34
CA ARG A 67 16.34 -8.29 -10.14
C ARG A 67 17.53 -7.38 -9.81
N ALA A 68 17.68 -6.27 -10.50
CA ALA A 68 18.74 -5.30 -10.21
C ALA A 68 18.57 -4.71 -8.81
N LEU A 69 17.35 -4.29 -8.44
CA LEU A 69 17.02 -3.74 -7.14
C LEU A 69 17.25 -4.75 -6.00
N ALA A 70 16.93 -6.03 -6.23
CA ALA A 70 17.18 -7.10 -5.26
C ALA A 70 18.65 -7.22 -4.86
N ASN A 71 19.56 -6.89 -5.77
CA ASN A 71 21.01 -6.96 -5.61
C ASN A 71 21.65 -5.63 -5.20
N HIS A 72 20.86 -4.57 -4.98
CA HIS A 72 21.35 -3.25 -4.61
C HIS A 72 20.77 -2.80 -3.25
N PRO A 73 21.42 -3.15 -2.12
CA PRO A 73 20.86 -2.96 -0.78
C PRO A 73 20.46 -1.52 -0.45
N VAL A 74 21.26 -0.53 -0.88
CA VAL A 74 20.97 0.88 -0.64
C VAL A 74 19.69 1.32 -1.36
N ALA A 75 19.62 1.12 -2.68
CA ALA A 75 18.42 1.40 -3.46
C ALA A 75 17.17 0.66 -2.94
N TYR A 76 17.31 -0.59 -2.50
CA TYR A 76 16.21 -1.33 -1.87
C TYR A 76 15.76 -0.68 -0.54
N ALA A 77 16.71 -0.23 0.28
CA ALA A 77 16.42 0.40 1.57
C ALA A 77 15.67 1.75 1.43
N GLU A 78 15.84 2.45 0.30
CA GLU A 78 15.12 3.70 0.02
C GLU A 78 13.59 3.49 -0.04
N PHE A 79 13.11 2.32 -0.49
CA PHE A 79 11.68 1.98 -0.46
C PHE A 79 11.08 1.91 0.96
N HIS A 80 11.91 1.91 2.00
CA HIS A 80 11.51 1.91 3.40
C HIS A 80 11.77 3.24 4.10
N ALA A 81 12.31 4.25 3.42
CA ALA A 81 12.65 5.55 4.01
C ALA A 81 11.44 6.26 4.63
N TRP A 82 10.26 6.14 4.01
CA TRP A 82 9.00 6.70 4.48
C TRP A 82 8.64 6.29 5.91
N ARG A 83 9.09 5.11 6.37
CA ARG A 83 8.86 4.62 7.74
C ARG A 83 9.56 5.47 8.80
N ARG A 84 10.69 6.11 8.45
CA ARG A 84 11.48 6.96 9.35
C ARG A 84 11.02 8.41 9.33
N CYS A 85 10.56 8.89 8.18
CA CYS A 85 10.24 10.31 7.98
C CYS A 85 8.83 10.71 8.45
N GLY A 86 7.95 9.75 8.78
CA GLY A 86 6.58 10.02 9.24
C GLY A 86 5.63 10.58 8.18
N VAL A 87 6.09 10.73 6.94
CA VAL A 87 5.28 11.18 5.80
C VAL A 87 4.41 10.03 5.33
N LEU A 88 3.15 10.03 5.78
CA LEU A 88 2.21 8.96 5.48
C LEU A 88 1.08 9.40 4.53
N GLY A 89 0.89 10.69 4.26
CA GLY A 89 -0.19 11.17 3.39
C GLY A 89 -1.55 10.55 3.77
N ASN A 90 -2.28 10.01 2.77
CA ASN A 90 -3.54 9.30 3.00
C ASN A 90 -3.38 7.84 3.44
N TYR A 91 -2.16 7.29 3.46
CA TYR A 91 -1.89 5.88 3.76
C TYR A 91 -2.62 5.38 5.00
N ARG A 92 -2.57 6.12 6.12
CA ARG A 92 -3.25 5.70 7.36
C ARG A 92 -4.75 5.53 7.17
N LYS A 93 -5.39 6.46 6.46
CA LYS A 93 -6.83 6.45 6.21
C LYS A 93 -7.20 5.34 5.23
N THR A 94 -6.46 5.23 4.13
CA THR A 94 -6.73 4.22 3.10
C THR A 94 -6.48 2.80 3.62
N ARG A 95 -5.39 2.61 4.38
CA ARG A 95 -5.11 1.35 5.09
C ARG A 95 -6.26 0.98 6.02
N ALA A 96 -6.71 1.88 6.89
CA ALA A 96 -7.82 1.60 7.80
C ALA A 96 -9.10 1.25 7.04
N ALA A 97 -9.42 1.99 5.98
CA ALA A 97 -10.59 1.71 5.16
C ALA A 97 -10.52 0.38 4.40
N SER A 98 -9.31 -0.07 4.05
CA SER A 98 -9.07 -1.32 3.32
C SER A 98 -9.06 -2.55 4.22
N LEU A 99 -8.62 -2.42 5.47
CA LEU A 99 -8.51 -3.55 6.40
C LEU A 99 -9.78 -3.74 7.24
N ASP A 100 -10.50 -2.65 7.53
CA ASP A 100 -11.73 -2.71 8.31
C ASP A 100 -12.96 -2.87 7.43
N THR A 101 -13.83 -3.79 7.85
CA THR A 101 -15.14 -3.96 7.23
C THR A 101 -16.00 -2.71 7.42
N LEU A 102 -16.89 -2.44 6.44
CA LEU A 102 -17.86 -1.35 6.52
C LEU A 102 -18.65 -1.35 7.85
N PRO A 103 -19.13 -2.51 8.37
CA PRO A 103 -19.76 -2.58 9.68
C PRO A 103 -18.91 -2.04 10.84
N CYS A 104 -17.63 -2.40 10.92
CA CYS A 104 -16.75 -1.95 12.00
C CYS A 104 -16.58 -0.42 11.98
N ARG A 105 -16.32 0.15 10.79
CA ARG A 105 -16.15 1.60 10.62
C ARG A 105 -17.43 2.36 10.94
N LEU A 106 -18.59 1.83 10.52
CA LEU A 106 -19.88 2.42 10.85
C LEU A 106 -20.14 2.38 12.36
N CYS A 107 -19.85 1.25 13.02
CA CYS A 107 -20.00 1.09 14.46
C CYS A 107 -19.15 2.12 15.23
N GLU A 108 -17.89 2.34 14.83
CA GLU A 108 -17.02 3.36 15.43
C GLU A 108 -17.61 4.77 15.31
N VAL A 109 -18.13 5.13 14.12
CA VAL A 109 -18.77 6.43 13.89
C VAL A 109 -20.04 6.60 14.73
N VAL A 110 -20.89 5.56 14.79
CA VAL A 110 -22.14 5.58 15.57
C VAL A 110 -21.85 5.67 17.07
N SER A 111 -20.88 4.90 17.57
CA SER A 111 -20.45 4.92 18.96
C SER A 111 -19.99 6.32 19.41
N LYS A 112 -19.14 6.97 18.60
CA LYS A 112 -18.66 8.34 18.86
C LYS A 112 -19.79 9.38 18.86
N LYS A 113 -20.87 9.16 18.10
CA LYS A 113 -22.03 10.06 18.02
C LYS A 113 -23.05 9.83 19.15
N ARG A 114 -23.23 8.58 19.62
CA ARG A 114 -24.22 8.23 20.65
C ARG A 114 -23.73 8.39 22.09
N GLY A 115 -22.41 8.49 22.32
CA GLY A 115 -21.85 8.79 23.65
C GLY A 115 -22.00 10.26 24.12
N ARG A 116 -22.72 11.13 23.40
CA ARG A 116 -22.89 12.57 23.75
C ARG A 116 -24.32 13.03 23.99
N ASN A 117 -25.33 12.15 23.87
CA ASN A 117 -26.74 12.52 23.98
C ASN A 117 -27.48 11.60 24.98
N TYR A 118 -27.01 11.57 26.21
CA TYR A 118 -27.78 11.04 27.34
C TYR A 118 -27.70 11.99 28.52
N GLU A 119 -28.17 13.22 28.31
CA GLU A 119 -28.70 14.15 29.32
C GLU A 119 -29.91 14.87 28.71
#